data_AF-A0AAV8X5P6-F1
#
_entry.id   AF-A0AAV8X5P6-F1
#
_cell.length_a   1.000
_cell.length_b   1.000
_cell.length_c   1.000
_cell.angle_alpha   90.00
_cell.angle_beta   90.00
_cell.angle_gamma   90.00
#
_symmetry.space_group_name_H-M   'P 1'
#
loop_
_entity.id
_entity.type
_entity.pdbx_description
1 polymer ?
#
loop_
_entity_poly.entity_id
_entity_poly.type
_entity_poly.pdbx_seq_one_letter_code
_entity_poly.pdbx_strand_id
1 'polypeptide(L)'
;FYKRVVEYKSKGVKVSLAIGGWNDSQGDKYSRLVNNPAARRKFIEHVLKFLEKYNFDGLDLDWEYPKCWQTVYFKHSVKKFYKKGE
;
A
#
# COMPACT_ATOMS: atom_id res chain seq x y z
N PHE A 1 -6.44 -10.64 -15.84
CA PHE A 1 -5.48 -9.53 -15.92
C PHE A 1 -4.32 -9.70 -14.93
N TYR A 2 -4.50 -9.51 -13.62
CA TYR A 2 -3.42 -9.53 -12.61
C TYR A 2 -2.44 -10.72 -12.69
N LYS A 3 -2.96 -11.94 -12.86
CA LYS A 3 -2.14 -13.15 -12.98
C LYS A 3 -1.05 -13.06 -14.07
N ARG A 4 -1.30 -12.34 -15.18
CA ARG A 4 -0.31 -12.18 -16.26
C ARG A 4 0.90 -11.37 -15.83
N VAL A 5 0.72 -10.39 -14.95
CA VAL A 5 1.82 -9.55 -14.43
C VAL A 5 2.55 -10.31 -13.33
N VAL A 6 1.81 -10.97 -12.44
CA VAL A 6 2.37 -11.80 -11.37
C VAL A 6 3.21 -12.96 -11.91
N GLU A 7 2.91 -13.48 -13.10
CA GLU A 7 3.71 -14.52 -13.76
C GLU A 7 5.18 -14.13 -13.97
N TYR A 8 5.50 -12.83 -14.05
CA TYR A 8 6.89 -12.39 -14.15
C TYR A 8 7.73 -12.77 -12.92
N LYS A 9 7.11 -13.12 -11.79
CA LYS A 9 7.81 -13.70 -10.64
C LYS A 9 8.63 -14.94 -10.99
N SER A 10 8.20 -15.72 -11.99
CA SER A 10 8.98 -16.86 -12.51
C SER A 10 10.36 -16.47 -13.03
N LYS A 11 10.58 -15.18 -13.34
CA LYS A 11 11.87 -14.60 -13.76
C LYS A 11 12.70 -14.04 -12.61
N GLY A 12 12.29 -14.29 -11.36
CA GLY A 12 13.01 -13.85 -10.16
C GLY A 12 12.77 -12.39 -9.75
N VAL A 13 11.78 -11.71 -10.33
CA VAL A 13 11.41 -10.33 -9.92
C VAL A 13 10.29 -10.37 -8.88
N LYS A 14 10.25 -9.38 -7.99
CA LYS A 14 9.11 -9.16 -7.10
C LYS A 14 8.02 -8.36 -7.83
N VAL A 15 6.76 -8.73 -7.62
CA VAL A 15 5.61 -8.04 -8.21
C VAL A 15 4.68 -7.56 -7.10
N SER A 16 4.53 -6.24 -6.97
CA SER A 16 3.67 -5.60 -5.99
C SER A 16 2.44 -4.96 -6.66
N LEU A 17 1.38 -4.79 -5.88
CA LEU A 17 0.16 -4.08 -6.30
C LEU A 17 0.20 -2.65 -5.75
N ALA A 18 0.13 -1.65 -6.63
CA ALA A 18 -0.04 -0.26 -6.21
C ALA A 18 -1.51 0.09 -5.98
N ILE A 19 -1.79 0.90 -4.95
CA ILE A 19 -3.09 1.52 -4.71
C ILE A 19 -2.92 3.03 -4.50
N GLY A 20 -3.70 3.82 -5.22
CA GLY A 20 -3.60 5.27 -5.24
C GLY A 20 -3.37 5.81 -6.65
N GLY A 21 -2.32 6.60 -6.83
CA GLY A 21 -2.06 7.42 -8.00
C GLY A 21 -2.80 8.75 -7.94
N TRP A 22 -2.34 9.72 -8.73
CA TRP A 22 -2.86 11.09 -8.81
C TRP A 22 -4.39 11.22 -8.78
N ASN A 23 -5.08 10.53 -9.69
CA ASN A 23 -6.54 10.63 -9.81
C ASN A 23 -7.26 10.04 -8.59
N ASP A 24 -6.76 8.92 -8.08
CA ASP A 24 -7.38 8.28 -6.93
C ASP A 24 -7.08 9.06 -5.64
N SER A 25 -5.97 9.79 -5.60
CA SER A 25 -5.56 10.59 -4.44
C SER A 25 -6.38 11.86 -4.21
N GLN A 26 -7.29 12.19 -5.13
CA GLN A 26 -8.20 13.32 -4.98
C GLN A 26 -9.14 13.16 -3.77
N GLY A 27 -9.38 14.28 -3.07
CA GLY A 27 -10.26 14.34 -1.92
C GLY A 27 -9.63 13.85 -0.62
N ASP A 28 -10.45 13.38 0.32
CA ASP A 28 -10.03 13.11 1.70
C ASP A 28 -10.04 11.62 2.08
N LYS A 29 -10.37 10.71 1.15
CA LYS A 29 -10.67 9.31 1.48
C LYS A 29 -9.51 8.58 2.13
N TYR A 30 -8.28 8.83 1.65
CA TYR A 30 -7.07 8.29 2.24
C TYR A 30 -6.79 8.89 3.62
N SER A 31 -7.04 10.18 3.81
CA SER A 31 -6.96 10.84 5.13
C SER A 31 -7.94 10.23 6.12
N ARG A 32 -9.20 10.02 5.73
CA ARG A 32 -10.21 9.36 6.57
C ARG A 32 -9.84 7.91 6.89
N LEU A 33 -9.30 7.18 5.91
CA LEU A 33 -8.81 5.83 6.10
C LEU A 33 -7.69 5.77 7.15
N VAL A 34 -6.65 6.59 7.00
CA VAL A 34 -5.49 6.54 7.92
C VAL A 34 -5.82 7.10 9.30
N ASN A 35 -6.77 8.03 9.44
CA ASN A 35 -7.13 8.60 10.75
C ASN A 35 -8.11 7.73 11.54
N ASN A 36 -8.68 6.67 10.96
CA ASN A 36 -9.62 5.78 11.64
C ASN A 36 -9.01 4.38 11.89
N PRO A 37 -8.72 3.99 13.15
CA PRO A 37 -8.13 2.69 13.47
C PRO A 37 -8.95 1.47 12.98
N ALA A 38 -10.28 1.53 13.06
CA ALA A 38 -11.14 0.46 12.60
C ALA A 38 -11.12 0.35 11.06
N ALA A 39 -11.08 1.48 10.37
CA ALA A 39 -10.93 1.51 8.91
C ALA A 39 -9.57 0.96 8.47
N ARG A 40 -8.47 1.35 9.13
CA ARG A 40 -7.13 0.80 8.86
C ARG A 40 -7.10 -0.71 9.03
N ARG A 41 -7.64 -1.23 10.13
CA ARG A 41 -7.69 -2.67 10.39
C ARG A 41 -8.44 -3.41 9.29
N LYS A 42 -9.65 -2.94 8.95
CA LYS A 42 -10.48 -3.55 7.88
C LYS A 42 -9.77 -3.50 6.52
N PHE A 43 -9.11 -2.38 6.22
CA PHE A 43 -8.33 -2.23 4.98
C PHE A 43 -7.19 -3.24 4.92
N ILE A 44 -6.38 -3.37 5.98
CA ILE A 44 -5.27 -4.33 6.05
C ILE A 44 -5.77 -5.77 5.87
N GLU A 45 -6.83 -6.16 6.59
CA GLU A 45 -7.43 -7.50 6.48
C GLU A 45 -7.88 -7.81 5.05
N HIS A 46 -8.45 -6.83 4.35
CA HIS A 46 -8.93 -7.01 2.98
C HIS A 46 -7.77 -7.04 1.97
N VAL A 47 -6.78 -6.16 2.13
CA VAL A 47 -5.63 -6.09 1.23
C VAL A 47 -4.81 -7.37 1.32
N LEU A 48 -4.52 -7.89 2.51
CA LEU A 48 -3.77 -9.14 2.66
C LEU A 48 -4.44 -10.30 1.90
N LYS A 49 -5.75 -10.47 2.08
CA LYS A 49 -6.54 -11.48 1.33
C LYS A 49 -6.46 -11.27 -0.18
N PHE A 50 -6.45 -10.01 -0.64
CA PHE A 50 -6.35 -9.69 -2.06
C PHE A 50 -4.96 -10.03 -2.62
N LEU A 51 -3.89 -9.65 -1.90
CA LEU A 51 -2.52 -9.95 -2.30
C LEU A 51 -2.29 -11.47 -2.37
N GLU A 52 -2.75 -12.22 -1.37
CA GLU A 52 -2.69 -13.69 -1.34
C GLU A 52 -3.47 -14.31 -2.49
N LYS A 53 -4.71 -13.87 -2.73
CA LYS A 53 -5.58 -14.38 -3.81
C LYS A 53 -4.93 -14.28 -5.19
N TYR A 54 -4.13 -13.24 -5.42
CA TYR A 54 -3.48 -13.01 -6.71
C TYR A 54 -1.97 -13.27 -6.69
N ASN A 55 -1.40 -13.73 -5.57
CA ASN A 55 0.02 -14.04 -5.37
C ASN A 55 0.97 -12.84 -5.61
N PHE A 56 0.57 -11.64 -5.19
CA PHE A 56 1.45 -10.47 -5.15
C PHE A 56 2.45 -10.57 -3.99
N ASP A 57 3.66 -10.03 -4.17
CA ASP A 57 4.71 -10.02 -3.15
C ASP A 57 4.56 -8.87 -2.14
N GLY A 58 3.68 -7.90 -2.43
CA GLY A 58 3.44 -6.78 -1.53
C GLY A 58 2.45 -5.75 -2.08
N LEU A 59 2.20 -4.75 -1.26
CA LEU A 59 1.42 -3.55 -1.60
C LEU A 59 2.38 -2.36 -1.71
N ASP A 60 2.17 -1.54 -2.72
CA ASP A 60 2.72 -0.19 -2.83
C ASP A 60 1.59 0.83 -2.57
N LEU A 61 1.81 1.77 -1.65
CA LEU A 61 0.80 2.77 -1.28
C LEU A 61 1.17 4.11 -1.91
N ASP A 62 0.45 4.48 -2.96
CA ASP A 62 0.74 5.62 -3.82
C ASP A 62 -0.27 6.76 -3.59
N TRP A 63 -0.38 7.22 -2.33
CA TRP A 63 -1.26 8.35 -2.00
C TRP A 63 -0.52 9.69 -2.21
N GLU A 64 -0.96 10.46 -3.21
CA GLU A 64 -0.29 11.67 -3.72
C GLU A 64 -1.15 12.95 -3.52
N TYR A 65 -0.98 13.74 -2.47
CA TYR A 65 -0.16 13.51 -1.28
C TYR A 65 -0.96 13.80 -0.01
N PRO A 66 -0.66 13.13 1.12
CA PRO A 66 -1.13 13.55 2.43
C PRO A 66 -0.62 14.96 2.76
N LYS A 67 -1.47 15.97 2.53
CA LYS A 67 -1.18 17.41 2.64
C LYS A 67 -0.12 17.90 1.64
N CYS A 68 -0.53 18.84 0.79
CA CYS A 68 0.41 19.68 0.07
C CYS A 68 1.20 20.55 1.07
N TRP A 69 2.51 20.66 0.77
CA TRP A 69 3.56 21.61 1.20
C TRP A 69 3.93 21.71 2.71
N GLN A 70 5.19 21.34 3.01
CA GLN A 70 6.03 21.75 4.15
C GLN A 70 5.33 21.91 5.52
N THR A 71 5.35 20.87 6.37
CA THR A 71 5.72 20.95 7.80
C THR A 71 5.38 19.65 8.54
N VAL A 72 6.43 19.01 9.07
CA VAL A 72 6.52 18.14 10.26
C VAL A 72 5.50 16.98 10.43
N TYR A 73 6.04 15.79 10.72
CA TYR A 73 5.35 14.57 11.18
C TYR A 73 4.78 13.61 10.13
N PHE A 74 5.56 13.15 9.16
CA PHE A 74 5.35 11.77 8.63
C PHE A 74 6.64 11.05 8.23
N LYS A 75 7.78 11.40 8.85
CA LYS A 75 9.04 10.68 8.63
C LYS A 75 9.17 9.36 9.42
N HIS A 76 8.15 8.97 10.20
CA HIS A 76 8.27 7.87 11.17
C HIS A 76 7.37 6.64 10.94
N SER A 77 6.45 6.63 9.97
CA SER A 77 5.54 5.48 9.78
C SER A 77 5.85 4.59 8.58
N VAL A 78 6.83 4.93 7.74
CA VAL A 78 7.26 4.09 6.59
C VAL A 78 8.47 3.20 6.92
N LYS A 79 9.11 3.40 8.09
CA LYS A 79 10.29 2.63 8.53
C LYS A 79 10.01 1.71 9.72
N LYS A 80 9.06 0.75 9.64
CA LYS A 80 9.08 -0.44 10.52
C LYS A 80 8.09 -1.55 10.14
N PHE A 81 8.30 -2.22 9.00
CA PHE A 81 7.85 -3.63 8.86
C PHE A 81 8.85 -4.53 8.11
N TYR A 82 10.10 -4.08 7.95
CA TYR A 82 11.22 -4.88 7.46
C TYR A 82 12.36 -4.88 8.50
N LYS A 83 12.14 -5.58 9.62
CA LYS A 83 13.23 -6.24 10.38
C LYS A 83 12.62 -7.27 11.33
N LYS A 84 12.53 -8.51 10.87
CA LYS A 84 12.67 -9.71 11.71
C LYS A 84 13.21 -10.81 10.80
N GLY A 85 14.50 -11.12 10.95
CA GLY A 85 15.23 -12.01 10.06
C GLY A 85 16.74 -11.74 10.05
N GLU A 86 17.29 -11.44 11.22
CA GLU A 86 18.62 -11.87 11.68
C GLU A 86 18.42 -12.30 13.14
#